data_AF-A0A4S8FC29-F1
#
_entry.id   AF-A0A4S8FC29-F1
#
_cell.length_a   1.000
_cell.length_b   1.000
_cell.length_c   1.000
_cell.angle_alpha   90.00
_cell.angle_beta   90.00
_cell.angle_gamma   90.00
#
_symmetry.space_group_name_H-M   'P 1'
#
loop_
_entity.id
_entity.type
_entity.pdbx_description
1 polymer ?
#
loop_
_entity_poly.entity_id
_entity_poly.type
_entity_poly.pdbx_seq_one_letter_code
_entity_poly.pdbx_strand_id
1 'polypeptide(L)'
;MTNLPAHQAGLTTEEDIASYLISNPEFFERFAEVLGTVQLASPHGGKTVSLHERQTSMLREKIKGLEATIVEMMGYGSENMQIIEKAHAWTQAMLKERDPQQLPTVLTAQLQVLFDVPNVYLRLWDLDAVFTQLPEVQMVSAESKGHIAALAAPYCGPRGSVEGLKSLAGDGANLADVQSIAILPLRAGAIDENRITFGYLLLTSPDSHRFKHEMGTDLLVRLATLASASMQRLLPSETIVWLKEQERLSRQQDGQAELPLD
;
A
#
# COMPACT_ATOMS: atom_id res chain seq x y z
N MET A 1 58.27 -25.11 -37.13
CA MET A 1 56.87 -25.44 -37.47
C MET A 1 56.09 -25.20 -36.18
N THR A 2 55.15 -24.27 -36.08
CA THR A 2 53.89 -24.29 -36.84
C THR A 2 53.25 -22.90 -36.80
N ASN A 3 52.84 -22.42 -37.98
CA ASN A 3 51.81 -21.43 -38.30
C ASN A 3 51.82 -20.05 -37.62
N LEU A 4 52.31 -19.06 -38.37
CA LEU A 4 51.57 -17.80 -38.52
C LEU A 4 50.17 -18.13 -39.06
N PRO A 5 49.08 -17.66 -38.44
CA PRO A 5 47.85 -17.42 -39.15
C PRO A 5 47.96 -16.07 -39.84
N ALA A 6 47.87 -16.11 -41.16
CA ALA A 6 47.63 -14.97 -42.00
C ALA A 6 46.24 -14.38 -41.70
N HIS A 7 46.20 -13.23 -41.03
CA HIS A 7 45.23 -12.19 -41.35
C HIS A 7 45.79 -10.81 -40.96
N GLN A 8 46.76 -10.34 -41.75
CA GLN A 8 46.86 -8.91 -42.03
C GLN A 8 45.71 -8.52 -42.97
N ALA A 9 44.46 -8.76 -42.56
CA ALA A 9 43.35 -7.96 -43.07
C ALA A 9 43.56 -6.62 -42.38
N GLY A 10 44.04 -5.65 -43.16
CA GLY A 10 44.36 -4.33 -42.64
C GLY A 10 43.15 -3.81 -41.87
N LEU A 11 43.33 -3.64 -40.56
CA LEU A 11 42.47 -2.82 -39.71
C LEU A 11 42.57 -1.39 -40.26
N THR A 12 41.84 -1.15 -41.34
CA THR A 12 41.89 0.09 -42.11
C THR A 12 40.68 0.96 -41.81
N THR A 13 39.61 0.38 -41.26
CA THR A 13 38.41 1.08 -40.83
C THR A 13 38.27 1.07 -39.31
N GLU A 14 37.58 2.08 -38.77
CA GLU A 14 37.34 2.21 -37.32
C GLU A 14 36.49 1.05 -36.76
N GLU A 15 35.58 0.50 -37.56
CA GLU A 15 34.70 -0.60 -37.19
C GLU A 15 35.45 -1.94 -37.07
N ASP A 16 36.46 -2.16 -37.92
CA ASP A 16 37.33 -3.33 -37.80
C ASP A 16 38.16 -3.25 -36.51
N ILE A 17 38.66 -2.06 -36.17
CA ILE A 17 39.41 -1.81 -34.93
C ILE A 17 38.53 -2.03 -33.70
N ALA A 18 37.29 -1.51 -33.71
CA ALA A 18 36.34 -1.70 -32.63
C ALA A 18 36.01 -3.19 -32.43
N SER A 19 35.73 -3.91 -33.52
CA SER A 19 35.42 -5.34 -33.49
C SER A 19 36.60 -6.15 -32.95
N TYR A 20 37.82 -5.83 -33.38
CA TYR A 20 39.03 -6.49 -32.88
C TYR A 20 39.24 -6.30 -31.38
N LEU A 21 39.06 -5.08 -30.85
CA LEU A 21 39.23 -4.78 -29.42
C LEU A 21 38.16 -5.44 -28.55
N ILE A 22 36.92 -5.59 -29.05
CA ILE A 22 35.84 -6.29 -28.35
C ILE A 22 36.11 -7.79 -28.28
N SER A 23 36.58 -8.38 -29.39
CA SER A 23 36.84 -9.83 -29.46
C SER A 23 38.13 -10.26 -28.76
N ASN A 24 39.03 -9.33 -28.39
CA ASN A 24 40.32 -9.64 -27.80
C ASN A 24 40.59 -8.80 -26.52
N PRO A 25 39.85 -9.01 -25.43
CA PRO A 25 39.98 -8.21 -24.21
C PRO A 25 41.37 -8.32 -23.54
N GLU A 26 42.09 -9.43 -23.70
CA GLU A 26 43.47 -9.63 -23.20
C GLU A 26 44.50 -8.66 -23.83
N PHE A 27 44.17 -8.06 -24.98
CA PHE A 27 44.97 -7.00 -25.59
C PHE A 27 45.24 -5.86 -24.60
N PHE A 28 44.26 -5.54 -23.76
CA PHE A 28 44.32 -4.47 -22.77
C PHE A 28 45.21 -4.80 -21.57
N GLU A 29 45.37 -6.06 -21.22
CA GLU A 29 46.32 -6.50 -20.19
C GLU A 29 47.76 -6.46 -20.69
N ARG A 30 47.98 -6.90 -21.94
CA ARG A 30 49.30 -6.96 -22.58
C ARG A 30 49.86 -5.60 -22.98
N PHE A 31 49.00 -4.64 -23.28
CA PHE A 31 49.37 -3.29 -23.69
C PHE A 31 48.83 -2.24 -22.72
N ALA A 32 48.87 -2.53 -21.41
CA ALA A 32 48.40 -1.64 -20.35
C ALA A 32 49.07 -0.25 -20.36
N GLU A 33 50.35 -0.17 -20.75
CA GLU A 33 51.06 1.11 -20.93
C GLU A 33 50.50 1.95 -22.10
N VAL A 34 49.99 1.29 -23.16
CA VAL A 34 49.36 1.95 -24.31
C VAL A 34 47.96 2.45 -23.93
N LEU A 35 47.22 1.72 -23.09
CA LEU A 35 45.95 2.19 -22.53
C LEU A 35 46.10 3.45 -21.67
N GLY A 36 47.18 3.55 -20.90
CA GLY A 36 47.50 4.76 -20.13
C GLY A 36 47.74 5.99 -21.00
N THR A 37 48.07 5.78 -22.28
CA THR A 37 48.28 6.85 -23.28
C THR A 37 47.09 7.03 -24.23
N VAL A 38 46.10 6.13 -24.23
CA VAL A 38 44.86 6.27 -25.01
C VAL A 38 43.98 7.33 -24.36
N GLN A 39 43.88 8.43 -25.08
CA GLN A 39 43.27 9.66 -24.65
C GLN A 39 41.89 9.80 -25.31
N LEU A 40 40.82 9.41 -24.60
CA LEU A 40 39.46 9.62 -25.06
C LEU A 40 39.09 11.10 -24.90
N ALA A 41 38.86 11.79 -26.00
CA ALA A 41 38.40 13.18 -25.97
C ALA A 41 36.97 13.24 -25.43
N SER A 42 36.79 13.95 -24.32
CA SER A 42 35.45 14.29 -23.82
C SER A 42 34.74 15.23 -24.80
N PRO A 43 33.44 15.03 -25.09
CA PRO A 43 32.66 15.97 -25.90
C PRO A 43 32.49 17.36 -25.25
N HIS A 44 32.86 17.52 -23.98
CA HIS A 44 32.82 18.81 -23.25
C HIS A 44 34.22 19.26 -22.77
N GLY A 45 35.16 19.40 -23.70
CA GLY A 45 36.35 20.24 -23.51
C GLY A 45 37.59 19.57 -22.90
N GLY A 46 38.58 19.30 -23.77
CA GLY A 46 40.00 19.57 -23.52
C GLY A 46 40.78 18.75 -22.49
N LYS A 47 40.18 17.76 -21.82
CA LYS A 47 40.92 16.80 -20.97
C LYS A 47 40.64 15.37 -21.40
N THR A 48 41.72 14.64 -21.53
CA THR A 48 41.78 13.26 -21.96
C THR A 48 41.83 12.37 -20.73
N VAL A 49 40.82 11.53 -20.63
CA VAL A 49 40.47 10.80 -19.40
C VAL A 49 40.68 9.32 -19.65
N SER A 50 41.39 8.65 -18.77
CA SER A 50 41.68 7.21 -18.90
C SER A 50 40.40 6.38 -18.83
N LEU A 51 40.36 5.23 -19.50
CA LEU A 51 39.25 4.26 -19.37
C LEU A 51 38.98 3.90 -17.89
N HIS A 52 40.04 3.83 -17.07
CA HIS A 52 39.93 3.59 -15.64
C HIS A 52 39.23 4.74 -14.90
N GLU A 53 39.50 6.00 -15.27
CA GLU A 53 38.80 7.17 -14.72
C GLU A 53 37.32 7.18 -15.14
N ARG A 54 37.00 6.75 -16.37
CA ARG A 54 35.61 6.59 -16.83
C ARG A 54 34.88 5.49 -16.06
N GLN A 55 35.49 4.32 -15.89
CA GLN A 55 34.94 3.22 -15.09
C GLN A 55 34.75 3.61 -13.62
N THR A 56 35.73 4.31 -13.03
CA THR A 56 35.63 4.83 -11.66
C THR A 56 34.50 5.85 -11.53
N SER A 57 34.33 6.73 -12.54
CA SER A 57 33.26 7.71 -12.56
C SER A 57 31.88 7.05 -12.66
N MET A 58 31.72 6.03 -13.51
CA MET A 58 30.48 5.26 -13.63
C MET A 58 30.14 4.51 -12.34
N LEU A 59 31.14 3.93 -11.66
CA LEU A 59 30.94 3.27 -10.36
C LEU A 59 30.52 4.28 -9.28
N ARG A 60 31.14 5.47 -9.24
CA ARG A 60 30.73 6.53 -8.31
C ARG A 60 29.29 6.99 -8.56
N GLU A 61 28.90 7.14 -9.82
CA GLU A 61 27.53 7.51 -10.18
C GLU A 61 26.53 6.43 -9.78
N LYS A 62 26.87 5.14 -9.99
CA LYS A 62 26.04 4.02 -9.55
C LYS A 62 25.93 3.94 -8.02
N ILE A 63 27.03 4.15 -7.29
CA ILE A 63 27.03 4.21 -5.82
C ILE A 63 26.11 5.35 -5.35
N LYS A 64 26.25 6.54 -5.93
CA LYS A 64 25.40 7.68 -5.60
C LYS A 64 23.91 7.40 -5.86
N GLY A 65 23.59 6.73 -6.96
CA GLY A 65 22.23 6.29 -7.27
C GLY A 65 21.69 5.31 -6.22
N LEU A 66 22.48 4.31 -5.84
CA LEU A 66 22.11 3.34 -4.81
C LEU A 66 21.95 3.99 -3.43
N GLU A 67 22.85 4.89 -3.05
CA GLU A 67 22.75 5.66 -1.80
C GLU A 67 21.47 6.49 -1.77
N ALA A 68 21.09 7.13 -2.88
CA ALA A 68 19.84 7.88 -2.98
C ALA A 68 18.62 6.97 -2.79
N THR A 69 18.59 5.80 -3.46
CA THR A 69 17.52 4.81 -3.27
C THR A 69 17.46 4.29 -1.83
N ILE A 70 18.60 4.04 -1.19
CA ILE A 70 18.63 3.61 0.22
C ILE A 70 18.04 4.69 1.13
N VAL A 71 18.40 5.95 0.92
CA VAL A 71 17.83 7.08 1.69
C VAL A 71 16.32 7.17 1.49
N GLU A 72 15.84 7.02 0.26
CA GLU A 72 14.40 6.99 -0.05
C GLU A 72 13.69 5.83 0.66
N MET A 73 14.26 4.61 0.59
CA MET A 73 13.73 3.43 1.29
C MET A 73 13.72 3.60 2.81
N MET A 74 14.74 4.23 3.40
CA MET A 74 14.75 4.55 4.83
C MET A 74 13.65 5.56 5.18
N GLY A 75 13.36 6.51 4.29
CA GLY A 75 12.21 7.42 4.39
C GLY A 75 10.90 6.65 4.48
N TYR A 76 10.62 5.78 3.50
CA TYR A 76 9.43 4.91 3.51
C TYR A 76 9.38 4.00 4.76
N GLY A 77 10.52 3.50 5.22
CA GLY A 77 10.62 2.70 6.44
C GLY A 77 10.19 3.48 7.68
N SER A 78 10.59 4.75 7.79
CA SER A 78 10.19 5.62 8.91
C SER A 78 8.70 5.92 8.88
N GLU A 79 8.15 6.26 7.71
CA GLU A 79 6.72 6.52 7.53
C GLU A 79 5.86 5.30 7.86
N ASN A 80 6.26 4.12 7.39
CA ASN A 80 5.57 2.86 7.70
C ASN A 80 5.61 2.55 9.20
N MET A 81 6.73 2.79 9.87
CA MET A 81 6.84 2.61 11.32
C MET A 81 5.87 3.54 12.06
N GLN A 82 5.76 4.81 11.64
CA GLN A 82 4.78 5.73 12.22
C GLN A 82 3.33 5.25 12.01
N ILE A 83 3.01 4.71 10.84
CA ILE A 83 1.69 4.13 10.56
C ILE A 83 1.39 2.95 11.50
N ILE A 84 2.37 2.06 11.71
CA ILE A 84 2.22 0.91 12.62
C ILE A 84 1.98 1.39 14.06
N GLU A 85 2.77 2.35 14.55
CA GLU A 85 2.60 2.91 15.89
C GLU A 85 1.22 3.57 16.07
N LYS A 86 0.76 4.33 15.06
CA LYS A 86 -0.59 4.93 15.07
C LYS A 86 -1.69 3.87 15.09
N ALA A 87 -1.58 2.82 14.27
CA ALA A 87 -2.55 1.72 14.26
C ALA A 87 -2.55 0.95 15.59
N HIS A 88 -1.38 0.77 16.20
CA HIS A 88 -1.25 0.16 17.52
C HIS A 88 -1.92 1.02 18.60
N ALA A 89 -1.62 2.33 18.65
CA ALA A 89 -2.25 3.26 19.58
C ALA A 89 -3.77 3.32 19.41
N TRP A 90 -4.26 3.32 18.17
CA TRP A 90 -5.69 3.29 17.86
C TRP A 90 -6.35 2.00 18.38
N THR A 91 -5.70 0.85 18.17
CA THR A 91 -6.15 -0.44 18.70
C THR A 91 -6.20 -0.41 20.23
N GLN A 92 -5.17 0.12 20.88
CA GLN A 92 -5.16 0.26 22.34
C GLN A 92 -6.30 1.14 22.84
N ALA A 93 -6.62 2.25 22.16
CA ALA A 93 -7.73 3.12 22.55
C ALA A 93 -9.08 2.36 22.52
N MET A 94 -9.34 1.60 21.45
CA MET A 94 -10.55 0.76 21.32
C MET A 94 -10.61 -0.41 22.31
N LEU A 95 -9.46 -0.89 22.80
CA LEU A 95 -9.40 -1.94 23.83
C LEU A 95 -9.54 -1.37 25.26
N LYS A 96 -9.12 -0.13 25.49
CA LYS A 96 -9.24 0.56 26.78
C LYS A 96 -10.67 1.03 27.06
N GLU A 97 -11.43 1.35 26.01
CA GLU A 97 -12.83 1.74 26.16
C GLU A 97 -13.68 0.53 26.60
N ARG A 98 -14.35 0.69 27.75
CA ARG A 98 -15.15 -0.36 28.39
C ARG A 98 -16.63 -0.21 28.14
N ASP A 99 -17.10 1.00 27.86
CA ASP A 99 -18.49 1.27 27.54
C ASP A 99 -18.70 1.08 26.02
N PRO A 100 -19.46 0.05 25.60
CA PRO A 100 -19.75 -0.16 24.18
C PRO A 100 -20.47 1.03 23.53
N GLN A 101 -21.24 1.82 24.29
CA GLN A 101 -21.95 2.99 23.75
C GLN A 101 -20.98 4.14 23.39
N GLN A 102 -19.84 4.24 24.07
CA GLN A 102 -18.82 5.26 23.79
C GLN A 102 -17.85 4.83 22.68
N LEU A 103 -17.77 3.54 22.40
CA LEU A 103 -16.80 2.98 21.46
C LEU A 103 -16.88 3.61 20.05
N PRO A 104 -18.05 3.85 19.42
CA PRO A 104 -18.16 4.57 18.14
C PRO A 104 -17.49 5.95 18.16
N THR A 105 -17.71 6.73 19.22
CA THR A 105 -17.13 8.06 19.39
C THR A 105 -15.62 7.98 19.60
N VAL A 106 -15.14 7.07 20.47
CA VAL A 106 -13.70 6.89 20.70
C VAL A 106 -12.98 6.45 19.43
N LEU A 107 -13.54 5.48 18.71
CA LEU A 107 -12.95 4.97 17.47
C LEU A 107 -12.76 6.09 16.45
N THR A 108 -13.82 6.87 16.19
CA THR A 108 -13.82 7.93 15.16
C THR A 108 -12.92 9.10 15.56
N ALA A 109 -13.00 9.57 16.80
CA ALA A 109 -12.16 10.66 17.30
C ALA A 109 -10.67 10.30 17.29
N GLN A 110 -10.32 9.08 17.71
CA GLN A 110 -8.91 8.64 17.69
C GLN A 110 -8.39 8.46 16.26
N LEU A 111 -9.24 8.04 15.32
CA LEU A 111 -8.85 7.96 13.91
C LEU A 111 -8.56 9.35 13.34
N GLN A 112 -9.37 10.36 13.68
CA GLN A 112 -9.12 11.75 13.31
C GLN A 112 -7.78 12.26 13.86
N VAL A 113 -7.53 12.04 15.15
CA VAL A 113 -6.32 12.56 15.82
C VAL A 113 -5.05 11.84 15.37
N LEU A 114 -5.03 10.50 15.38
CA LEU A 114 -3.80 9.73 15.14
C LEU A 114 -3.39 9.78 13.67
N PHE A 115 -4.37 9.71 12.76
CA PHE A 115 -4.12 9.71 11.33
C PHE A 115 -4.28 11.07 10.69
N ASP A 116 -4.59 12.13 11.45
CA ASP A 116 -4.84 13.50 10.97
C ASP A 116 -5.98 13.56 9.94
N VAL A 117 -7.01 12.72 10.08
CA VAL A 117 -8.12 12.64 9.11
C VAL A 117 -9.14 13.74 9.42
N PRO A 118 -9.44 14.68 8.48
CA PRO A 118 -10.28 15.83 8.78
C PRO A 118 -11.69 15.48 9.23
N ASN A 119 -12.42 14.70 8.44
CA ASN A 119 -13.74 14.21 8.86
C ASN A 119 -13.86 12.70 8.69
N VAL A 120 -14.41 12.08 9.73
CA VAL A 120 -14.70 10.65 9.81
C VAL A 120 -16.18 10.50 10.14
N TYR A 121 -16.91 9.80 9.29
CA TYR A 121 -18.33 9.50 9.48
C TYR A 121 -18.50 7.99 9.65
N LEU A 122 -19.09 7.58 10.77
CA LEU A 122 -19.38 6.17 11.07
C LEU A 122 -20.87 5.91 10.91
N ARG A 123 -21.20 4.83 10.22
CA ARG A 123 -22.57 4.35 10.04
C ARG A 123 -22.64 2.89 10.41
N LEU A 124 -23.66 2.53 11.19
CA LEU A 124 -23.84 1.19 11.73
C LEU A 124 -25.29 0.75 11.60
N TRP A 125 -25.51 -0.53 11.38
CA TRP A 125 -26.85 -1.10 11.31
C TRP A 125 -26.85 -2.54 11.82
N ASP A 126 -28.05 -3.08 12.02
CA ASP A 126 -28.29 -4.44 12.50
C ASP A 126 -27.52 -4.74 13.82
N LEU A 127 -27.47 -3.72 14.69
CA LEU A 127 -26.91 -3.79 16.04
C LEU A 127 -27.93 -4.32 17.05
N ASP A 128 -27.47 -4.64 18.26
CA ASP A 128 -28.34 -4.97 19.39
C ASP A 128 -29.32 -3.81 19.70
N ALA A 129 -30.52 -4.15 20.18
CA ALA A 129 -31.60 -3.20 20.45
C ALA A 129 -31.18 -2.03 21.36
N VAL A 130 -30.26 -2.29 22.29
CA VAL A 130 -29.72 -1.28 23.23
C VAL A 130 -28.99 -0.13 22.50
N PHE A 131 -28.45 -0.38 21.30
CA PHE A 131 -27.65 0.58 20.53
C PHE A 131 -28.43 1.29 19.42
N THR A 132 -29.72 1.01 19.27
CA THR A 132 -30.55 1.58 18.19
C THR A 132 -30.64 3.10 18.23
N GLN A 133 -30.48 3.71 19.40
CA GLN A 133 -30.56 5.18 19.58
C GLN A 133 -29.23 5.90 19.30
N LEU A 134 -28.17 5.18 18.95
CA LEU A 134 -26.89 5.81 18.61
C LEU A 134 -27.02 6.68 17.34
N PRO A 135 -26.40 7.87 17.29
CA PRO A 135 -26.39 8.72 16.10
C PRO A 135 -25.91 7.99 14.84
N GLU A 136 -24.91 7.12 14.98
CA GLU A 136 -24.32 6.31 13.91
C GLU A 136 -25.33 5.34 13.27
N VAL A 137 -26.39 4.98 13.99
CA VAL A 137 -27.48 4.11 13.49
C VAL A 137 -28.60 4.92 12.88
N GLN A 138 -28.96 6.04 13.52
CA GLN A 138 -30.07 6.90 13.08
C GLN A 138 -29.79 7.61 11.75
N MET A 139 -28.51 7.87 11.43
CA MET A 139 -28.09 8.61 10.23
C MET A 139 -27.80 7.71 9.02
N VAL A 140 -28.18 6.43 9.05
CA VAL A 140 -27.92 5.49 7.94
C VAL A 140 -28.97 5.64 6.84
N SER A 141 -28.52 5.89 5.61
CA SER A 141 -29.36 5.77 4.43
C SER A 141 -29.59 4.30 4.04
N ALA A 142 -30.84 3.89 3.81
CA ALA A 142 -31.18 2.52 3.43
C ALA A 142 -30.50 2.09 2.11
N GLU A 143 -30.38 3.01 1.15
CA GLU A 143 -29.75 2.77 -0.16
C GLU A 143 -28.25 2.50 -0.03
N SER A 144 -27.60 3.03 1.01
CA SER A 144 -26.16 2.85 1.21
C SER A 144 -25.79 1.42 1.59
N LYS A 145 -26.66 0.68 2.31
CA LYS A 145 -26.33 -0.65 2.85
C LYS A 145 -25.93 -1.63 1.73
N GLY A 146 -26.72 -1.68 0.66
CA GLY A 146 -26.47 -2.58 -0.48
C GLY A 146 -25.19 -2.24 -1.24
N HIS A 147 -24.96 -0.95 -1.50
CA HIS A 147 -23.74 -0.47 -2.15
C HIS A 147 -22.48 -0.83 -1.34
N ILE A 148 -22.50 -0.56 -0.04
CA ILE A 148 -21.37 -0.84 0.86
C ILE A 148 -21.14 -2.36 0.98
N ALA A 149 -22.21 -3.15 1.06
CA ALA A 149 -22.10 -4.61 1.12
C ALA A 149 -21.44 -5.20 -0.14
N ALA A 150 -21.67 -4.59 -1.31
CA ALA A 150 -21.08 -5.01 -2.58
C ALA A 150 -19.58 -4.69 -2.73
N LEU A 151 -19.02 -3.78 -1.92
CA LEU A 151 -17.59 -3.45 -1.97
C LEU A 151 -16.73 -4.64 -1.52
N ALA A 152 -15.92 -5.19 -2.43
CA ALA A 152 -15.02 -6.30 -2.11
C ALA A 152 -13.92 -5.90 -1.10
N ALA A 153 -13.41 -4.68 -1.23
CA ALA A 153 -12.36 -4.09 -0.40
C ALA A 153 -12.69 -2.61 -0.12
N PRO A 154 -11.96 -1.94 0.80
CA PRO A 154 -12.07 -0.50 0.98
C PRO A 154 -11.89 0.24 -0.35
N TYR A 155 -12.67 1.30 -0.52
CA TYR A 155 -12.65 2.14 -1.71
C TYR A 155 -11.86 3.42 -1.44
N CYS A 156 -11.10 3.90 -2.43
CA CYS A 156 -10.45 5.22 -2.44
C CYS A 156 -10.70 5.92 -3.78
N GLY A 157 -10.96 7.22 -3.73
CA GLY A 157 -11.12 8.00 -4.94
C GLY A 157 -11.39 9.49 -4.73
N PRO A 158 -11.51 10.24 -5.83
CA PRO A 158 -11.90 11.64 -5.79
C PRO A 158 -13.34 11.77 -5.30
N ARG A 159 -13.72 12.92 -4.74
CA ARG A 159 -15.09 13.13 -4.20
C ARG A 159 -16.22 12.74 -5.16
N GLY A 160 -16.01 12.94 -6.46
CA GLY A 160 -17.03 12.78 -7.50
C GLY A 160 -17.24 11.34 -7.95
N SER A 161 -16.47 10.38 -7.41
CA SER A 161 -16.59 8.98 -7.79
C SER A 161 -17.72 8.23 -7.10
N VAL A 162 -18.34 8.83 -6.08
CA VAL A 162 -19.45 8.24 -5.33
C VAL A 162 -20.65 9.18 -5.41
N GLU A 163 -21.72 8.70 -6.05
CA GLU A 163 -23.00 9.38 -6.04
C GLU A 163 -23.58 9.36 -4.62
N GLY A 164 -24.22 10.46 -4.21
CA GLY A 164 -24.87 10.52 -2.90
C GLY A 164 -23.92 10.62 -1.71
N LEU A 165 -22.72 11.20 -1.85
CA LEU A 165 -21.79 11.43 -0.74
C LEU A 165 -22.44 12.08 0.50
N LYS A 166 -23.37 13.02 0.30
CA LYS A 166 -24.15 13.62 1.40
C LYS A 166 -25.02 12.59 2.14
N SER A 167 -25.63 11.66 1.41
CA SER A 167 -26.43 10.56 1.98
C SER A 167 -25.55 9.63 2.83
N LEU A 168 -24.32 9.35 2.37
CA LEU A 168 -23.35 8.55 3.12
C LEU A 168 -22.83 9.27 4.37
N ALA A 169 -22.53 10.56 4.26
CA ALA A 169 -21.99 11.36 5.34
C ALA A 169 -23.06 11.82 6.36
N GLY A 170 -24.34 11.72 5.99
CA GLY A 170 -25.50 12.18 6.77
C GLY A 170 -25.77 13.68 6.69
N ASP A 171 -26.97 14.05 7.13
CA ASP A 171 -27.38 15.44 7.19
C ASP A 171 -26.54 16.22 8.21
N GLY A 172 -26.02 17.39 7.79
CA GLY A 172 -25.12 18.23 8.60
C GLY A 172 -23.62 17.95 8.41
N ALA A 173 -23.24 16.97 7.58
CA ALA A 173 -21.84 16.72 7.25
C ALA A 173 -21.17 17.92 6.56
N ASN A 174 -19.93 18.24 6.98
CA ASN A 174 -19.11 19.20 6.28
C ASN A 174 -18.44 18.55 5.07
N LEU A 175 -18.94 18.88 3.88
CA LEU A 175 -18.48 18.33 2.61
C LEU A 175 -17.96 19.40 1.63
N ALA A 176 -17.95 20.68 2.02
CA ALA A 176 -17.69 21.79 1.11
C ALA A 176 -16.30 21.68 0.44
N ASP A 177 -15.29 21.39 1.25
CA ASP A 177 -13.89 21.37 0.80
C ASP A 177 -13.40 19.97 0.43
N VAL A 178 -14.24 18.94 0.52
CA VAL A 178 -13.81 17.55 0.27
C VAL A 178 -13.37 17.38 -1.18
N GLN A 179 -12.18 16.82 -1.37
CA GLN A 179 -11.57 16.52 -2.67
C GLN A 179 -11.31 15.02 -2.88
N SER A 180 -11.01 14.28 -1.81
CA SER A 180 -10.83 12.83 -1.84
C SER A 180 -11.58 12.13 -0.69
N ILE A 181 -11.93 10.87 -0.92
CA ILE A 181 -12.73 10.05 0.00
C ILE A 181 -12.16 8.63 0.10
N ALA A 182 -12.37 8.00 1.26
CA ALA A 182 -12.20 6.57 1.43
C ALA A 182 -13.40 5.95 2.15
N ILE A 183 -13.83 4.77 1.71
CA ILE A 183 -14.96 4.03 2.29
C ILE A 183 -14.46 2.67 2.77
N LEU A 184 -14.63 2.38 4.05
CA LEU A 184 -14.16 1.16 4.71
C LEU A 184 -15.38 0.39 5.22
N PRO A 185 -15.82 -0.69 4.54
CA PRO A 185 -16.91 -1.54 5.01
C PRO A 185 -16.54 -2.21 6.35
N LEU A 186 -17.48 -2.22 7.30
CA LEU A 186 -17.34 -2.95 8.56
C LEU A 186 -18.04 -4.29 8.48
N ARG A 187 -17.29 -5.37 8.70
CA ARG A 187 -17.71 -6.74 8.40
C ARG A 187 -17.47 -7.70 9.57
N ALA A 188 -18.38 -8.64 9.77
CA ALA A 188 -18.23 -9.70 10.76
C ALA A 188 -18.37 -11.08 10.11
N GLY A 189 -17.61 -12.04 10.61
CA GLY A 189 -17.44 -13.36 9.99
C GLY A 189 -16.08 -13.54 9.34
N ALA A 190 -15.52 -14.74 9.45
CA ALA A 190 -14.20 -15.08 8.92
C ALA A 190 -14.20 -15.50 7.45
N ILE A 191 -15.36 -15.88 6.91
CA ILE A 191 -15.53 -16.48 5.59
C ILE A 191 -16.29 -15.51 4.71
N ASP A 192 -15.82 -15.29 3.47
CA ASP A 192 -16.40 -14.28 2.60
C ASP A 192 -17.88 -14.54 2.25
N GLU A 193 -18.28 -15.79 2.11
CA GLU A 193 -19.65 -16.19 1.76
C GLU A 193 -20.66 -15.90 2.87
N ASN A 194 -20.22 -15.97 4.14
CA ASN A 194 -21.06 -15.78 5.32
C ASN A 194 -20.75 -14.48 6.06
N ARG A 195 -19.93 -13.60 5.47
CA ARG A 195 -19.61 -12.31 6.08
C ARG A 195 -20.83 -11.40 6.03
N ILE A 196 -21.16 -10.81 7.16
CA ILE A 196 -22.18 -9.75 7.21
C ILE A 196 -21.49 -8.40 7.13
N THR A 197 -22.15 -7.45 6.48
CA THR A 197 -21.75 -6.04 6.52
C THR A 197 -22.71 -5.33 7.46
N PHE A 198 -22.20 -4.72 8.50
CA PHE A 198 -23.00 -4.09 9.55
C PHE A 198 -22.67 -2.60 9.74
N GLY A 199 -21.77 -2.06 8.91
CA GLY A 199 -21.38 -0.67 8.99
C GLY A 199 -20.42 -0.22 7.90
N TYR A 200 -20.04 1.05 7.97
CA TYR A 200 -18.87 1.59 7.28
C TYR A 200 -18.27 2.80 8.00
N LEU A 201 -17.00 3.05 7.73
CA LEU A 201 -16.36 4.35 7.94
C LEU A 201 -16.23 5.07 6.58
N LEU A 202 -16.65 6.32 6.55
CA LEU A 202 -16.38 7.25 5.45
C LEU A 202 -15.35 8.27 5.93
N LEU A 203 -14.19 8.27 5.30
CA LEU A 203 -13.11 9.24 5.53
C LEU A 203 -13.16 10.28 4.42
N THR A 204 -13.03 11.55 4.77
CA THR A 204 -13.02 12.64 3.79
C THR A 204 -11.84 13.57 4.03
N SER A 205 -11.29 14.10 2.96
CA SER A 205 -10.13 15.00 3.00
C SER A 205 -10.26 16.13 1.99
N PRO A 206 -9.82 17.35 2.32
CA PRO A 206 -9.71 18.44 1.36
C PRO A 206 -8.49 18.32 0.44
N ASP A 207 -7.56 17.42 0.77
CA ASP A 207 -6.45 17.08 -0.11
C ASP A 207 -6.88 16.00 -1.12
N SER A 208 -6.77 16.30 -2.41
CA SER A 208 -7.10 15.38 -3.52
C SER A 208 -6.10 14.23 -3.64
N HIS A 209 -4.93 14.34 -3.01
CA HIS A 209 -3.85 13.36 -3.09
C HIS A 209 -3.82 12.36 -1.95
N ARG A 210 -4.65 12.55 -0.92
CA ARG A 210 -4.63 11.73 0.28
C ARG A 210 -5.26 10.35 0.15
N PHE A 211 -6.36 10.23 -0.59
CA PHE A 211 -7.05 8.96 -0.83
C PHE A 211 -7.04 8.62 -2.33
N LYS A 212 -5.84 8.41 -2.88
CA LYS A 212 -5.67 8.00 -4.28
C LYS A 212 -5.84 6.49 -4.45
N HIS A 213 -6.28 6.10 -5.63
CA HIS A 213 -6.39 4.69 -6.04
C HIS A 213 -5.04 3.95 -6.02
N GLU A 214 -3.94 4.68 -6.27
CA GLU A 214 -2.57 4.13 -6.33
C GLU A 214 -1.95 3.85 -4.95
N MET A 215 -2.53 4.36 -3.84
CA MET A 215 -1.88 4.28 -2.51
C MET A 215 -1.84 2.87 -1.90
N GLY A 216 -2.42 1.86 -2.54
CA GLY A 216 -2.60 0.54 -1.94
C GLY A 216 -3.60 0.61 -0.79
N THR A 217 -4.65 -0.20 -0.85
CA THR A 217 -5.70 -0.18 0.18
C THR A 217 -5.30 -0.95 1.44
N ASP A 218 -4.09 -1.50 1.53
CA ASP A 218 -3.68 -2.42 2.61
C ASP A 218 -3.82 -1.82 4.00
N LEU A 219 -3.40 -0.56 4.19
CA LEU A 219 -3.60 0.12 5.46
C LEU A 219 -5.10 0.26 5.77
N LEU A 220 -5.90 0.67 4.80
CA LEU A 220 -7.34 0.83 4.99
C LEU A 220 -8.05 -0.49 5.24
N VAL A 221 -7.60 -1.58 4.63
CA VAL A 221 -8.06 -2.94 4.89
C VAL A 221 -7.78 -3.28 6.35
N ARG A 222 -6.55 -3.05 6.82
CA ARG A 222 -6.18 -3.29 8.23
C ARG A 222 -7.02 -2.43 9.18
N LEU A 223 -7.23 -1.16 8.86
CA LEU A 223 -8.06 -0.26 9.68
C LEU A 223 -9.52 -0.71 9.69
N ALA A 224 -10.08 -1.11 8.55
CA ALA A 224 -11.43 -1.63 8.44
C ALA A 224 -11.60 -2.91 9.27
N THR A 225 -10.63 -3.83 9.22
CA THR A 225 -10.64 -5.07 9.99
C THR A 225 -10.58 -4.81 11.49
N LEU A 226 -9.72 -3.89 11.95
CA LEU A 226 -9.62 -3.51 13.36
C LEU A 226 -10.91 -2.84 13.86
N ALA A 227 -11.45 -1.89 13.10
CA ALA A 227 -12.71 -1.25 13.41
C ALA A 227 -13.84 -2.28 13.49
N SER A 228 -13.93 -3.16 12.49
CA SER A 228 -14.91 -4.23 12.44
C SER A 228 -14.85 -5.11 13.69
N ALA A 229 -13.66 -5.62 14.02
CA ALA A 229 -13.46 -6.48 15.18
C ALA A 229 -13.84 -5.78 16.49
N SER A 230 -13.49 -4.50 16.65
CA SER A 230 -13.86 -3.73 17.83
C SER A 230 -15.38 -3.54 17.96
N MET A 231 -16.06 -3.26 16.85
CA MET A 231 -17.49 -2.92 16.79
C MET A 231 -18.40 -4.16 16.86
N GLN A 232 -17.88 -5.38 16.69
CA GLN A 232 -18.65 -6.61 16.89
C GLN A 232 -19.26 -6.70 18.30
N ARG A 233 -18.74 -5.96 19.28
CA ARG A 233 -19.32 -5.84 20.64
C ARG A 233 -20.72 -5.24 20.66
N LEU A 234 -21.11 -4.54 19.59
CA LEU A 234 -22.42 -3.91 19.42
C LEU A 234 -23.43 -4.80 18.70
N LEU A 235 -22.99 -5.94 18.15
CA LEU A 235 -23.88 -6.84 17.42
C LEU A 235 -24.77 -7.65 18.38
N PRO A 236 -25.97 -8.06 17.93
CA PRO A 236 -26.83 -8.96 18.69
C PRO A 236 -26.10 -10.25 19.07
N SER A 237 -26.34 -10.77 20.28
CA SER A 237 -25.69 -11.99 20.76
C SER A 237 -25.94 -13.20 19.85
N GLU A 238 -27.15 -13.32 19.30
CA GLU A 238 -27.53 -14.36 18.34
C GLU A 238 -26.72 -14.30 17.04
N THR A 239 -26.43 -13.10 16.54
CA THR A 239 -25.57 -12.89 15.37
C THR A 239 -24.15 -13.38 15.65
N ILE A 240 -23.59 -13.05 16.81
CA ILE A 240 -22.25 -13.49 17.21
C ILE A 240 -22.18 -15.02 17.34
N VAL A 241 -23.19 -15.65 17.94
CA VAL A 241 -23.28 -17.11 18.05
C VAL A 241 -23.34 -17.76 16.67
N TRP A 242 -24.19 -17.23 15.79
CA TRP A 242 -24.31 -17.74 14.42
C TRP A 242 -22.98 -17.64 13.65
N LEU A 243 -22.29 -16.50 13.72
CA LEU A 243 -20.99 -16.29 13.07
C LEU A 243 -19.93 -17.30 13.54
N LYS A 244 -19.88 -17.57 14.85
CA LYS A 244 -18.95 -18.56 15.43
C LYS A 244 -19.25 -19.98 14.97
N GLU A 245 -20.53 -20.33 14.83
CA GLU A 245 -20.91 -21.65 14.34
C GLU A 245 -20.54 -21.82 12.86
N GLN A 246 -20.75 -20.80 12.02
CA GLN A 246 -20.30 -20.84 10.62
C GLN A 246 -18.79 -21.02 10.50
N GLU A 247 -18.02 -20.30 11.31
CA GLU A 247 -16.57 -20.46 11.36
C GLU A 247 -16.15 -21.86 11.81
N ARG A 248 -16.83 -22.44 12.79
CA ARG A 248 -16.58 -23.81 13.26
C ARG A 248 -16.83 -24.85 12.17
N LEU A 249 -17.94 -24.71 11.43
CA LEU A 249 -18.33 -25.64 10.36
C LEU A 249 -17.32 -25.62 9.21
N SER A 250 -16.86 -24.44 8.80
CA SER A 250 -15.83 -24.30 7.77
C SER A 250 -14.50 -24.93 8.18
N ARG A 251 -14.01 -24.67 9.40
CA ARG A 251 -12.77 -25.31 9.90
C ARG A 251 -12.86 -26.84 9.92
N GLN A 252 -14.04 -27.39 10.18
CA GLN A 252 -14.27 -28.84 10.13
C GLN A 252 -14.25 -29.38 8.71
N GLN A 253 -14.80 -28.65 7.73
CA GLN A 253 -14.75 -29.02 6.31
C GLN A 253 -13.33 -28.97 5.76
N ASP A 254 -12.57 -27.92 6.07
CA ASP A 254 -11.17 -27.79 5.65
C ASP A 254 -10.29 -28.89 6.28
N GLY A 255 -10.45 -29.15 7.58
CA GLY A 255 -9.72 -30.21 8.27
C GLY A 255 -10.10 -31.64 7.82
N GLN A 256 -11.29 -31.85 7.26
CA GLN A 256 -11.68 -33.12 6.63
C GLN A 256 -11.13 -33.28 5.22
N ALA A 257 -10.87 -32.17 4.50
CA ALA A 257 -10.29 -32.17 3.16
C ALA A 257 -8.77 -32.43 3.16
N GLU A 258 -8.08 -32.24 4.29
CA GLU A 258 -6.62 -32.44 4.42
C GLU A 258 -6.19 -33.87 4.84
N LEU A 259 -7.12 -34.78 5.13
CA LEU A 259 -6.76 -36.19 5.38
C LEU A 259 -6.47 -36.88 4.03
N PRO A 260 -5.26 -37.42 3.80
CA PRO A 260 -4.99 -38.22 2.62
C PRO A 260 -5.87 -39.48 2.67
N LEU A 261 -6.55 -39.77 1.55
CA LEU A 261 -7.11 -41.09 1.32
C LEU A 261 -5.92 -42.08 1.28
N ASP A 262 -5.86 -42.98 2.25
CA ASP A 262 -4.93 -44.12 2.29
C ASP A 262 -4.99 -44.96 0.99
#